data_AF-A0A818FQZ9-F1
#
_entry.id   AF-A0A818FQZ9-F1
#
_cell.length_a   1.000
_cell.length_b   1.000
_cell.length_c   1.000
_cell.angle_alpha   90.00
_cell.angle_beta   90.00
_cell.angle_gamma   90.00
#
_symmetry.space_group_name_H-M   'P 1'
#
loop_
_entity.id
_entity.type
_entity.pdbx_description
1 polymer ?
#
loop_
_entity_poly.entity_id
_entity_poly.type
_entity_poly.pdbx_seq_one_letter_code
_entity_poly.pdbx_strand_id
1 'polypeptide(L)'
;MTKLCIILQFIISSVVIENSRAISSPLAPFTTYKHSIELQKNVADLWWTVDDNEREITFELHMNTTGWIALGISPAGGMKGADIGVGWVDQTGSAHFQDRHASANGRPMVDNTTIDWFAVQGHE
;
A
#
# COMPACT_ATOMS: atom_id res chain seq x y z
N MET A 1 -4.78 17.87 -7.01
CA MET A 1 -5.10 16.71 -6.16
C MET A 1 -4.10 15.64 -6.53
N THR A 2 -3.06 15.51 -5.72
CA THR A 2 -1.95 14.55 -5.85
C THR A 2 -2.44 13.16 -5.42
N LYS A 3 -1.94 12.08 -6.02
CA LYS A 3 -2.53 10.73 -5.93
C LYS A 3 -1.48 9.74 -5.46
N LEU A 4 -1.54 9.36 -4.18
CA LEU A 4 -0.59 8.41 -3.60
C LEU A 4 -0.92 6.97 -4.03
N CYS A 5 0.03 6.32 -4.68
CA CYS A 5 0.04 4.89 -5.00
C CYS A 5 1.18 4.19 -4.24
N ILE A 6 0.88 3.05 -3.60
CA ILE A 6 1.90 2.15 -3.03
C ILE A 6 1.65 0.73 -3.55
N ILE A 7 2.69 0.14 -4.12
CA ILE A 7 2.77 -1.25 -4.62
C ILE A 7 3.68 -2.03 -3.67
N LEU A 8 3.32 -3.26 -3.28
CA LEU A 8 4.09 -4.16 -2.39
C LEU A 8 4.25 -5.58 -2.99
N GLN A 9 5.49 -6.11 -3.14
CA GLN A 9 5.97 -7.48 -3.55
C GLN A 9 7.47 -7.72 -3.94
N PHE A 10 8.12 -8.78 -3.45
CA PHE A 10 9.57 -9.01 -3.61
C PHE A 10 10.13 -9.39 -5.02
N ILE A 11 11.33 -8.81 -5.32
CA ILE A 11 12.51 -9.26 -6.13
C ILE A 11 12.53 -9.24 -7.69
N ILE A 12 13.41 -8.32 -8.16
CA ILE A 12 14.31 -8.22 -9.35
C ILE A 12 13.76 -7.92 -10.76
N SER A 13 14.32 -6.81 -11.29
CA SER A 13 14.52 -6.43 -12.69
C SER A 13 13.34 -5.78 -13.41
N SER A 14 13.23 -4.44 -13.30
CA SER A 14 13.48 -3.49 -14.41
C SER A 14 13.05 -2.06 -14.02
N VAL A 15 13.92 -1.09 -14.29
CA VAL A 15 13.61 0.34 -14.24
C VAL A 15 12.74 0.69 -15.45
N VAL A 16 11.59 1.31 -15.23
CA VAL A 16 10.88 2.09 -16.23
C VAL A 16 10.61 3.47 -15.63
N ILE A 17 11.32 4.48 -16.14
CA ILE A 17 11.01 5.89 -15.90
C ILE A 17 10.00 6.28 -16.98
N GLU A 18 8.75 6.52 -16.60
CA GLU A 18 7.83 7.26 -17.48
C GLU A 18 7.41 8.58 -16.84
N ASN A 19 7.57 9.63 -17.65
CA ASN A 19 7.19 11.01 -17.34
C ASN A 19 5.69 11.07 -17.03
N SER A 20 5.37 11.65 -15.88
CA SER A 20 4.02 11.77 -15.36
C SER A 20 3.09 12.53 -16.32
N ARG A 21 1.97 11.88 -16.66
CA ARG A 21 0.75 12.55 -17.09
C ARG A 21 -0.36 12.11 -16.17
N ALA A 22 -1.09 13.10 -15.65
CA ALA A 22 -2.19 12.96 -14.69
C ALA A 22 -2.94 11.64 -14.85
N ILE A 23 -2.93 10.80 -13.81
CA ILE A 23 -3.71 9.57 -13.79
C ILE A 23 -5.18 10.00 -13.84
N SER A 24 -5.80 9.91 -15.01
CA SER A 24 -7.25 10.14 -15.17
C SER A 24 -8.00 9.08 -14.37
N SER A 25 -8.98 9.51 -13.58
CA SER A 25 -9.91 8.58 -12.91
C SER A 25 -10.69 7.76 -13.95
N PRO A 26 -10.97 6.46 -13.70
CA PRO A 26 -10.59 5.71 -12.49
C PRO A 26 -9.10 5.36 -12.45
N LEU A 27 -8.54 5.34 -11.24
CA LEU A 27 -7.19 4.87 -10.98
C LEU A 27 -7.12 3.40 -11.41
N ALA A 28 -6.39 3.10 -12.48
CA ALA A 28 -6.18 1.72 -12.91
C ALA A 28 -4.93 1.16 -12.23
N PRO A 29 -4.91 -0.13 -11.87
CA PRO A 29 -3.72 -0.70 -11.25
C PRO A 29 -2.56 -0.79 -12.24
N PHE A 30 -1.32 -0.77 -11.75
CA PHE A 30 -0.11 -0.87 -12.60
C PHE A 30 0.09 -2.26 -13.18
N THR A 31 -0.58 -3.27 -12.63
CA THR A 31 -0.57 -4.64 -13.14
C THR A 31 -1.96 -5.29 -13.04
N THR A 32 -2.05 -6.53 -13.50
CA THR A 32 -3.28 -7.32 -13.41
C THR A 32 -3.37 -8.01 -12.05
N TYR A 33 -4.43 -7.70 -11.31
CA TYR A 33 -4.76 -8.33 -10.05
C TYR A 33 -5.98 -9.24 -10.16
N LYS A 34 -6.02 -10.32 -9.38
CA LYS A 34 -7.15 -11.27 -9.36
C LYS A 34 -8.37 -10.68 -8.65
N HIS A 35 -8.15 -9.78 -7.70
CA HIS A 35 -9.18 -9.24 -6.84
C HIS A 35 -9.06 -7.72 -6.74
N SER A 36 -10.21 -7.06 -6.54
CA SER A 36 -10.29 -5.62 -6.33
C SER A 36 -11.50 -5.26 -5.48
N ILE A 37 -11.40 -4.12 -4.79
CA ILE A 37 -12.49 -3.50 -4.05
C ILE A 37 -12.33 -1.98 -4.01
N GLU A 38 -13.42 -1.24 -4.23
CA GLU A 38 -13.50 0.19 -3.92
C GLU A 38 -13.80 0.31 -2.41
N LEU A 39 -12.79 0.64 -1.61
CA LEU A 39 -12.91 0.78 -0.16
C LEU A 39 -13.74 2.01 0.21
N GLN A 40 -13.57 3.09 -0.55
CA GLN A 40 -14.34 4.31 -0.40
C GLN A 40 -14.47 5.00 -1.75
N LYS A 41 -15.71 5.35 -2.11
CA LYS A 41 -16.03 5.93 -3.41
C LYS A 41 -15.18 7.13 -3.77
N ASN A 42 -14.46 7.06 -4.89
CA ASN A 42 -13.54 8.10 -5.39
C ASN A 42 -12.39 8.49 -4.43
N VAL A 43 -12.15 7.72 -3.37
CA VAL A 43 -11.12 8.03 -2.36
C VAL A 43 -10.09 6.92 -2.27
N ALA A 44 -10.51 5.65 -2.26
CA ALA A 44 -9.62 4.54 -2.03
C ALA A 44 -10.06 3.29 -2.80
N ASP A 45 -9.14 2.76 -3.59
CA ASP A 45 -9.28 1.52 -4.34
C ASP A 45 -8.13 0.58 -3.96
N LEU A 46 -8.45 -0.69 -3.71
CA LEU A 46 -7.49 -1.74 -3.34
C LEU A 46 -7.58 -2.89 -4.33
N TRP A 47 -6.42 -3.32 -4.82
CA TRP A 47 -6.26 -4.53 -5.62
C TRP A 47 -5.31 -5.50 -4.93
N TRP A 48 -5.55 -6.79 -5.13
CA TRP A 48 -4.65 -7.81 -4.60
C TRP A 48 -4.66 -9.12 -5.38
N THR A 49 -3.57 -9.85 -5.23
CA THR A 49 -3.39 -11.21 -5.75
C THR A 49 -2.69 -12.03 -4.68
N VAL A 50 -3.06 -13.30 -4.57
CA VAL A 50 -2.40 -14.28 -3.71
C VAL A 50 -1.55 -15.20 -4.59
N ASP A 51 -0.29 -15.37 -4.20
CA ASP A 51 0.59 -16.42 -4.70
C ASP A 51 0.72 -17.50 -3.62
N ASP A 52 0.03 -18.63 -3.83
CA ASP A 52 0.06 -19.75 -2.88
C ASP A 52 1.41 -20.48 -2.86
N ASN A 53 2.21 -20.38 -3.92
CA ASN A 53 3.51 -21.06 -4.00
C ASN A 53 4.55 -20.29 -3.18
N GLU A 54 4.62 -18.98 -3.37
CA GLU A 54 5.52 -18.10 -2.61
C GLU A 54 4.95 -17.74 -1.23
N ARG A 55 3.66 -18.02 -0.99
CA ARG A 55 2.92 -17.68 0.24
C ARG A 55 2.90 -16.19 0.50
N GLU A 56 2.74 -15.41 -0.56
CA GLU A 56 2.71 -13.95 -0.50
C GLU A 56 1.36 -13.41 -0.98
N ILE A 57 1.03 -12.22 -0.48
CA ILE A 57 -0.10 -11.43 -0.98
C ILE A 57 0.44 -10.08 -1.45
N THR A 58 0.20 -9.77 -2.72
CA THR A 58 0.50 -8.48 -3.32
C THR A 58 -0.65 -7.54 -3.09
N PHE A 59 -0.39 -6.33 -2.60
CA PHE A 59 -1.38 -5.28 -2.53
C PHE A 59 -0.96 -4.09 -3.38
N GLU A 60 -1.93 -3.50 -4.05
CA GLU A 60 -1.82 -2.16 -4.65
C GLU A 60 -2.96 -1.31 -4.11
N LEU A 61 -2.59 -0.22 -3.43
CA LEU A 61 -3.53 0.70 -2.81
C LEU A 61 -3.36 2.06 -3.46
N HIS A 62 -4.46 2.55 -4.03
CA HIS A 62 -4.56 3.90 -4.56
C HIS A 62 -5.45 4.74 -3.67
N MET A 63 -4.94 5.88 -3.20
CA MET A 63 -5.71 6.80 -2.38
C MET A 63 -5.55 8.26 -2.81
N ASN A 64 -6.67 8.99 -2.78
CA ASN A 64 -6.68 10.43 -2.98
C ASN A 64 -6.48 11.14 -1.62
N THR A 65 -5.23 11.27 -1.19
CA THR A 65 -4.83 11.92 0.07
C THR A 65 -3.54 12.73 -0.12
N THR A 66 -3.26 13.66 0.79
CA THR A 66 -2.01 14.45 0.84
C THR A 66 -1.12 14.07 2.02
N GLY A 67 -1.38 12.91 2.62
CA GLY A 67 -0.70 12.44 3.82
C GLY A 67 -0.14 11.04 3.64
N TRP A 68 -0.17 10.28 4.71
CA TRP A 68 0.19 8.87 4.70
C TRP A 68 -1.05 8.00 4.45
N ILE A 69 -0.80 6.77 4.01
CA ILE A 69 -1.80 5.71 3.90
C ILE A 69 -1.37 4.51 4.73
N ALA A 70 -2.34 3.73 5.18
CA ALA A 70 -2.08 2.49 5.89
C ALA A 70 -3.09 1.42 5.49
N LEU A 71 -2.61 0.20 5.33
CA LEU A 71 -3.42 -1.00 5.15
C LEU A 71 -3.07 -1.95 6.29
N GLY A 72 -4.10 -2.48 6.96
CA GLY A 72 -3.91 -3.42 8.05
C GLY A 72 -4.78 -4.64 7.93
N ILE A 73 -4.23 -5.79 8.34
CA ILE A 73 -4.94 -7.07 8.44
C ILE A 73 -5.10 -7.39 9.91
N SER A 74 -6.32 -7.74 10.32
CA SER A 74 -6.58 -8.15 11.70
C SER A 74 -7.65 -9.21 11.81
N PRO A 75 -7.63 -10.03 12.88
CA PRO A 75 -8.62 -11.10 13.06
C PRO A 75 -10.07 -10.59 13.17
N ALA A 76 -10.26 -9.37 13.67
CA ALA A 76 -11.57 -8.79 13.93
C ALA A 76 -11.95 -7.64 12.98
N GLY A 77 -11.11 -7.34 11.98
CA GLY A 77 -11.30 -6.22 11.05
C GLY A 77 -11.13 -4.82 11.68
N GLY A 78 -10.71 -4.75 12.95
CA GLY A 78 -10.42 -3.51 13.66
C GLY A 78 -8.92 -3.23 13.77
N MET A 79 -8.57 -2.08 14.36
CA MET A 79 -7.16 -1.67 14.51
C MET A 79 -6.42 -2.47 15.59
N LYS A 80 -7.07 -2.76 16.73
CA LYS A 80 -6.45 -3.56 17.79
C LYS A 80 -6.11 -4.97 17.30
N GLY A 81 -4.84 -5.35 17.44
CA GLY A 81 -4.30 -6.62 16.97
C GLY A 81 -4.07 -6.65 15.45
N ALA A 82 -4.09 -5.50 14.78
CA ALA A 82 -3.77 -5.40 13.37
C ALA A 82 -2.25 -5.36 13.17
N ASP A 83 -1.83 -6.03 12.11
CA ASP A 83 -0.54 -5.88 11.48
C ASP A 83 -0.70 -4.97 10.25
N ILE A 84 0.17 -3.97 10.11
CA ILE A 84 -0.11 -2.73 9.37
C ILE A 84 1.11 -2.25 8.59
N GLY A 85 0.98 -2.25 7.26
CA GLY A 85 1.86 -1.49 6.38
C GLY A 85 1.47 -0.01 6.32
N VAL A 86 2.41 0.90 6.56
CA VAL A 86 2.21 2.36 6.45
C VAL A 86 3.18 2.95 5.44
N GLY A 87 2.69 3.77 4.51
CA GLY A 87 3.56 4.49 3.59
C GLY A 87 3.10 5.90 3.26
N TRP A 88 4.05 6.69 2.78
CA TRP A 88 3.86 8.11 2.45
C TRP A 88 4.91 8.55 1.44
N VAL A 89 4.64 9.65 0.74
CA VAL A 89 5.64 10.35 -0.04
C VAL A 89 6.01 11.63 0.70
N ASP A 90 7.31 11.90 0.79
CA ASP A 90 7.79 13.13 1.41
C ASP A 90 7.76 14.31 0.43
N GLN A 91 8.12 15.49 0.93
CA GLN A 91 8.13 16.73 0.14
C GLN A 91 9.13 16.72 -1.01
N THR A 92 10.08 15.77 -1.04
CA THR A 92 11.04 15.59 -2.12
C THR A 92 10.52 14.66 -3.21
N GLY A 93 9.34 14.06 -3.03
CA GLY A 93 8.78 13.03 -3.91
C GLY A 93 9.31 11.63 -3.59
N SER A 94 10.07 11.46 -2.51
CA SER A 94 10.60 10.15 -2.13
C SER A 94 9.53 9.35 -1.38
N ALA A 95 9.28 8.12 -1.82
CA ALA A 95 8.38 7.20 -1.14
C ALA A 95 9.05 6.53 0.06
N HIS A 96 8.29 6.40 1.14
CA HIS A 96 8.71 5.79 2.39
C HIS A 96 7.68 4.76 2.83
N PHE A 97 8.15 3.73 3.52
CA PHE A 97 7.31 2.65 4.04
C PHE A 97 7.81 2.16 5.39
N GLN A 98 6.87 1.76 6.25
CA GLN A 98 7.14 1.17 7.56
C GLN A 98 6.17 0.05 7.85
N ASP A 99 6.73 -1.05 8.33
CA ASP A 99 5.98 -2.10 8.97
C ASP A 99 5.66 -1.73 10.43
N ARG A 100 4.42 -1.96 10.84
CA ARG A 100 3.88 -1.54 12.13
C ARG A 100 2.83 -2.52 12.62
N HIS A 101 2.68 -2.64 13.94
CA HIS A 101 1.55 -3.35 14.54
C HIS A 101 0.82 -2.48 15.56
N ALA A 102 -0.45 -2.78 15.80
CA ALA A 102 -1.29 -2.05 16.74
C ALA A 102 -1.74 -2.95 17.91
N SER A 103 -1.26 -2.69 19.11
CA SER A 103 -1.69 -3.40 20.33
C SER A 103 -3.03 -2.91 20.91
N ALA A 104 -3.48 -1.74 20.46
CA ALA A 104 -4.74 -1.10 20.85
C ALA A 104 -5.23 -0.18 19.73
N ASN A 105 -6.44 0.38 19.90
CA ASN A 105 -6.93 1.45 19.03
C ASN A 105 -6.15 2.74 19.36
N GLY A 106 -5.13 3.05 18.57
CA GLY A 106 -4.21 4.15 18.81
C GLY A 106 -3.04 4.09 17.84
N ARG A 107 -2.05 4.97 17.97
CA ARG A 107 -0.92 5.03 17.04
C ARG A 107 -0.21 3.65 16.95
N PRO A 108 -0.11 3.02 15.75
CA PRO A 108 0.63 1.78 15.59
C PRO A 108 2.11 1.96 15.93
N MET A 109 2.70 0.95 16.54
CA MET A 109 4.12 0.91 16.89
C MET A 109 4.90 0.33 15.70
N VAL A 110 6.14 0.77 15.50
CA VAL A 110 6.99 0.18 14.46
C VAL A 110 7.33 -1.25 14.86
N ASP A 111 7.15 -2.20 13.94
CA ASP A 111 7.65 -3.54 14.15
C ASP A 111 9.13 -3.58 13.80
N ASN A 112 9.95 -3.95 14.78
CA ASN A 112 11.40 -4.08 14.62
C ASN A 112 11.88 -5.51 14.89
N THR A 113 10.95 -6.43 15.13
CA THR A 113 11.26 -7.81 15.51
C THR A 113 11.09 -8.75 14.33
N THR A 114 10.00 -8.58 13.60
CA THR A 114 9.66 -9.33 12.40
C THR A 114 9.20 -8.29 11.37
N ILE A 115 9.67 -8.44 10.13
CA ILE A 115 9.17 -7.61 9.03
C ILE A 115 8.30 -8.50 8.18
N ASP A 116 7.01 -8.23 8.21
CA ASP A 116 5.95 -8.93 7.49
C ASP A 116 5.54 -8.15 6.23
N TRP A 117 5.75 -6.82 6.24
CA TRP A 117 5.39 -5.94 5.12
C TRP A 117 6.60 -5.31 4.44
N PHE A 118 6.54 -5.24 3.10
CA PHE A 118 7.62 -4.63 2.32
C PHE A 118 7.10 -3.86 1.10
N ALA A 119 7.55 -2.61 0.96
CA ALA A 119 7.23 -1.82 -0.22
C ALA A 119 8.02 -2.24 -1.45
N VAL A 120 7.36 -2.21 -2.59
CA VAL A 120 7.98 -2.33 -3.93
C VAL A 120 8.18 -1.01 -4.58
N GLN A 121 7.13 -0.20 -4.55
CA GLN A 121 7.10 1.08 -5.21
C GLN A 121 6.12 1.97 -4.48
N GLY A 122 6.41 3.27 -4.49
CA GLY A 122 5.44 4.27 -4.11
C GLY A 122 5.65 5.54 -4.94
N HIS A 123 4.58 6.26 -5.24
CA HIS A 123 4.63 7.56 -5.90
C HIS A 123 3.35 8.36 -5.62
N GLU A 124 3.38 9.65 -5.93
CA GLU A 124 2.25 10.60 -5.87
C GLU A 124 1.76 11.07 -7.24
#